data_AF-B5EDP5-F1
#
_entry.id   AF-B5EDP5-F1
#
_cell.length_a   1.000
_cell.length_b   1.000
_cell.length_c   1.000
_cell.angle_alpha   90.00
_cell.angle_beta   90.00
_cell.angle_gamma   90.00
#
_symmetry.space_group_name_H-M   'P 1'
#
loop_
_entity.id
_entity.type
_entity.pdbx_description
1 polymer ?
#
loop_
_entity_poly.entity_id
_entity_poly.type
_entity_poly.pdbx_seq_one_letter_code
_entity_poly.pdbx_strand_id
1 'polypeptide(L)' 'MSVQRYMIGYRVELLNGSVRSGTVGVPGDDPAAACRATVAMIRGHVGERYGRPACFADIPPHEVDDISVQILGSA' A
#
# COMPACT_ATOMS: atom_id res chain seq x y z
N MET A 1 -13.97 -9.34 16.31
CA MET A 1 -12.75 -9.85 15.65
C MET A 1 -11.69 -8.78 15.80
N SER A 2 -10.54 -9.11 16.39
CA SER A 2 -9.43 -8.17 16.53
C SER A 2 -8.77 -8.01 15.16
N VAL A 3 -8.83 -6.81 14.59
CA VAL A 3 -8.16 -6.50 13.32
C VAL A 3 -6.66 -6.48 13.56
N GLN A 4 -5.93 -7.44 12.99
CA GLN A 4 -4.47 -7.47 13.05
C GLN A 4 -3.92 -6.37 12.12
N ARG A 5 -2.80 -5.74 12.50
CA ARG A 5 -2.09 -4.82 11.60
C ARG A 5 -0.87 -5.53 11.04
N TYR A 6 -0.61 -5.29 9.76
CA TYR A 6 0.58 -5.78 9.07
C TYR A 6 1.42 -4.60 8.62
N MET A 7 2.72 -4.72 8.83
CA MET A 7 3.68 -3.79 8.28
C MET A 7 4.04 -4.25 6.87
N ILE A 8 3.67 -3.44 5.87
CA ILE A 8 3.87 -3.73 4.46
C ILE A 8 4.93 -2.78 3.91
N GLY A 9 6.00 -3.33 3.36
CA GLY A 9 6.95 -2.60 2.52
C GLY A 9 6.40 -2.49 1.10
N TYR A 10 6.56 -1.33 0.48
CA TYR A 10 6.16 -1.10 -0.91
C TYR A 10 7.30 -0.51 -1.74
N ARG A 11 7.32 -0.86 -3.02
CA ARG A 11 8.08 -0.22 -4.09
C ARG A 11 7.11 0.04 -5.24
N VAL A 12 7.09 1.26 -5.73
CA VAL A 12 6.25 1.73 -6.83
C VAL A 12 7.16 2.33 -7.89
N GLU A 13 7.00 1.85 -9.11
CA GLU A 13 7.62 2.43 -10.29
C GLU A 13 6.59 3.34 -10.99
N LEU A 14 7.00 4.55 -11.33
CA LEU A 14 6.16 5.51 -12.03
C LEU A 14 6.47 5.49 -13.53
N LEU A 15 5.50 5.88 -14.36
CA LEU A 15 5.62 5.98 -15.81
C LEU A 15 6.77 6.89 -16.27
N ASN A 16 7.21 7.83 -15.41
CA ASN A 16 8.36 8.69 -15.66
C ASN A 16 9.72 8.04 -15.32
N GLY A 17 9.73 6.77 -14.92
CA GLY A 17 10.92 6.01 -14.51
C GLY A 17 11.36 6.25 -13.05
N SER A 18 10.68 7.12 -12.31
CA SER A 18 10.98 7.34 -10.89
C SER A 18 10.48 6.19 -10.03
N VAL A 19 11.22 5.89 -8.96
CA VAL A 19 10.82 4.90 -7.97
C VAL A 19 10.44 5.59 -6.65
N ARG A 20 9.39 5.08 -6.01
CA ARG A 20 8.97 5.45 -4.65
C ARG A 20 8.87 4.19 -3.81
N SER A 21 9.40 4.23 -2.59
CA SER A 21 9.33 3.09 -1.68
C SER A 21 9.15 3.55 -0.24
N GLY A 22 8.69 2.64 0.60
CA GLY A 22 8.47 2.91 2.01
C GLY A 22 7.82 1.76 2.73
N THR A 23 7.31 2.03 3.92
CA THR A 23 6.55 1.06 4.71
C THR A 23 5.24 1.68 5.17
N VAL A 24 4.20 0.86 5.34
CA VAL A 24 2.89 1.29 5.80
C VAL A 24 2.27 0.22 6.71
N GLY A 25 1.61 0.65 7.78
CA GLY A 25 0.86 -0.23 8.68
C GLY A 25 -0.59 -0.36 8.24
N VAL A 26 -0.97 -1.53 7.72
CA VAL A 26 -2.30 -1.78 7.13
C VAL A 26 -3.09 -2.76 7.99
N PRO A 27 -4.32 -2.42 8.39
CA PRO A 27 -5.21 -3.38 9.03
C PRO A 27 -5.63 -4.46 8.04
N GLY A 28 -5.69 -5.71 8.47
CA GLY A 28 -6.16 -6.82 7.66
C GLY A 28 -6.51 -8.05 8.49
N ASP A 29 -7.42 -8.87 7.97
CA ASP A 29 -7.77 -10.16 8.58
C ASP A 29 -6.69 -11.22 8.30
N ASP A 30 -5.92 -11.03 7.23
CA ASP A 30 -4.80 -11.88 6.84
C ASP A 30 -3.70 -11.06 6.12
N PRO A 31 -2.48 -11.62 6.00
CA PRO A 31 -1.35 -10.90 5.41
C PRO A 31 -1.56 -10.55 3.92
N ALA A 32 -2.24 -11.40 3.16
CA ALA A 32 -2.50 -11.17 1.73
C ALA A 32 -3.56 -10.07 1.52
N ALA A 33 -4.56 -9.98 2.39
CA ALA A 33 -5.56 -8.92 2.42
C ALA A 33 -4.89 -7.55 2.66
N ALA A 34 -3.93 -7.47 3.57
CA ALA A 34 -3.15 -6.25 3.81
C ALA A 34 -2.32 -5.83 2.59
N CYS A 35 -1.68 -6.78 1.91
CA CYS A 35 -0.98 -6.51 0.64
C CYS A 35 -1.93 -5.97 -0.44
N ARG A 36 -3.09 -6.62 -0.66
CA ARG A 36 -4.09 -6.18 -1.64
C ARG A 36 -4.61 -4.77 -1.32
N ALA A 37 -4.89 -4.49 -0.04
CA ALA A 37 -5.30 -3.16 0.40
C ALA A 37 -4.21 -2.10 0.15
N THR A 38 -2.94 -2.44 0.38
CA THR A 38 -1.80 -1.56 0.08
C THR A 38 -1.76 -1.18 -1.40
N VAL A 39 -1.85 -2.18 -2.29
CA VAL A 39 -1.88 -1.97 -3.75
C VAL A 39 -3.09 -1.12 -4.16
N ALA A 40 -4.27 -1.39 -3.60
CA ALA A 40 -5.48 -0.62 -3.88
C ALA A 40 -5.33 0.86 -3.46
N MET A 41 -4.78 1.12 -2.27
CA MET A 41 -4.52 2.48 -1.79
C MET A 41 -3.52 3.25 -2.67
N ILE A 42 -2.46 2.57 -3.16
CA ILE A 42 -1.49 3.14 -4.09
C ILE A 42 -2.14 3.48 -5.44
N ARG A 43 -2.97 2.58 -5.97
CA ARG A 43 -3.75 2.80 -7.22
C ARG A 43 -4.94 3.75 -7.04
N GLY A 44 -5.12 4.35 -5.86
CA GLY A 44 -6.20 5.31 -5.62
C GLY A 44 -7.59 4.67 -5.49
N HIS A 45 -7.69 3.34 -5.39
CA HIS A 45 -8.92 2.61 -5.07
C HIS A 45 -9.21 2.63 -3.57
N VAL A 46 -9.34 3.85 -3.04
CA VAL A 46 -9.55 4.12 -1.62
C VAL A 46 -11.05 3.91 -1.33
N GLY A 47 -11.41 2.71 -0.87
CA GLY A 47 -12.79 2.41 -0.44
C GLY A 47 -13.13 2.99 0.94
N GLU A 48 -14.39 2.87 1.39
CA GLU A 48 -14.86 3.43 2.67
C GLU A 48 -14.08 2.95 3.91
N ARG A 49 -13.40 1.80 3.82
CA ARG A 49 -12.66 1.18 4.95
C ARG A 49 -11.24 1.69 5.15
N TYR A 50 -10.62 2.32 4.15
CA TYR A 50 -9.21 2.69 4.22
C TYR A 50 -9.07 4.12 3.73
N GLY A 51 -8.56 5.02 4.57
CA GLY A 51 -8.09 6.33 4.10
C GLY A 51 -6.75 6.17 3.37
N ARG A 52 -6.41 7.10 2.47
CA ARG A 52 -5.10 7.11 1.81
C ARG A 52 -4.02 7.61 2.78
N PRO A 53 -3.04 6.77 3.18
CA PRO A 53 -1.98 7.18 4.10
C PRO A 53 -1.11 8.29 3.50
N ALA A 54 -0.57 9.16 4.35
CA ALA A 54 0.30 10.27 3.94
C ALA A 54 1.55 9.80 3.18
N CYS A 55 2.08 8.60 3.47
CA CYS A 55 3.21 8.03 2.74
C CYS A 55 2.93 7.75 1.25
N PHE A 56 1.65 7.78 0.83
CA PHE A 56 1.27 7.67 -0.57
C PHE A 56 0.88 9.01 -1.21
N ALA A 57 0.91 10.13 -0.48
CA ALA A 57 0.44 11.42 -0.99
C ALA A 57 1.14 11.83 -2.30
N ASP A 58 2.44 11.57 -2.39
CA ASP A 58 3.28 11.92 -3.54
C ASP A 58 3.33 10.85 -4.64
N ILE A 59 2.43 9.86 -4.62
CA ILE A 59 2.35 8.78 -5.62
C ILE A 59 1.11 9.01 -6.49
N PRO A 60 1.16 9.78 -7.58
CA PRO A 60 -0.01 9.99 -8.44
C PRO A 60 -0.53 8.64 -8.99
N PRO A 61 -1.77 8.20 -8.66
CA PRO A 61 -2.23 6.84 -9.00
C PRO A 61 -2.25 6.52 -10.50
N HIS A 62 -2.46 7.54 -11.33
CA HIS A 62 -2.51 7.42 -12.78
C HIS A 62 -1.11 7.35 -13.42
N GLU A 63 -0.06 7.64 -12.67
CA GLU A 63 1.33 7.51 -13.12
C GLU A 63 1.98 6.22 -12.63
N VAL A 64 1.24 5.33 -11.96
CA VAL A 64 1.79 4.07 -11.47
C VAL A 64 1.94 3.08 -12.62
N ASP A 65 3.17 2.63 -12.86
CA ASP A 65 3.50 1.59 -13.83
C ASP A 65 3.45 0.20 -13.16
N ASP A 66 4.32 0.00 -12.17
CA ASP A 66 4.45 -1.26 -11.42
C ASP A 66 4.38 -1.06 -9.90
N ILE A 67 3.90 -2.08 -9.19
CA ILE A 67 3.84 -2.11 -7.73
C ILE A 67 4.33 -3.46 -7.21
N SER A 68 5.34 -3.42 -6.36
CA SER A 68 5.80 -4.55 -5.56
C SER A 68 5.50 -4.30 -4.08
N VAL A 69 4.93 -5.28 -3.40
CA VAL A 69 4.65 -5.23 -1.95
C VAL A 69 5.20 -6.47 -1.24
N GLN A 70 5.66 -6.27 -0.01
CA GLN A 70 6.19 -7.34 0.84
C GLN A 70 5.74 -7.15 2.28
N ILE A 71 5.49 -8.27 2.96
CA ILE A 71 5.14 -8.29 4.38
C ILE A 71 6.43 -8.27 5.18
N LEU A 72 6.57 -7.27 6.05
CA LEU A 72 7.74 -7.09 6.91
C LEU A 72 7.49 -7.62 8.32
N GLY A 73 6.22 -7.74 8.72
CA GLY A 73 5.81 -8.31 10.00
C GLY A 73 4.35 -7.99 10.32
N SER A 74 3.89 -8.49 11.46
CA SER A 74 2.66 -8.05 12.09
C SER A 74 2.97 -7.06 13.21
N ALA A 75 2.17 -6.00 13.32
CA ALA A 75 2.26 -4.95 14.32
C ALA A 75 1.11 -5.04 15.32
#